data_AF-A0A535VLF4-F1
#
_entry.id   AF-A0A535VLF4-F1
#
_cell.length_a   1.000
_cell.length_b   1.000
_cell.length_c   1.000
_cell.angle_alpha   90.00
_cell.angle_beta   90.00
_cell.angle_gamma   90.00
#
_symmetry.space_group_name_H-M   'P 1'
#
loop_
_entity.id
_entity.type
_entity.pdbx_description
1 polymer ?
#
loop_
_entity_poly.entity_id
_entity_poly.type
_entity_poly.pdbx_seq_one_letter_code
_entity_poly.pdbx_strand_id
1 'polypeptide(L)' 'PESLLREAATRLQDRFLFGSDYPFITPQRWLKDFDTLDYFKPEVREKILWRNAQKLLAHTAVGQMTFSS' A
#
# COMPACT_ATOMS: atom_id res chain seq x y z
N PRO A 1 -6.85 -12.06 8.18
CA PRO A 1 -8.14 -12.72 7.84
C PRO A 1 -8.52 -12.44 6.38
N GLU A 2 -8.92 -13.45 5.60
CA GLU A 2 -9.23 -13.28 4.17
C GLU A 2 -10.36 -12.26 3.92
N SER A 3 -11.39 -12.25 4.78
CA SER A 3 -12.51 -11.29 4.71
C SER A 3 -12.05 -9.83 4.70
N LEU A 4 -11.03 -9.48 5.49
CA LEU A 4 -10.47 -8.13 5.52
C LEU A 4 -9.77 -7.77 4.20
N LEU A 5 -9.07 -8.74 3.59
CA LEU A 5 -8.38 -8.52 2.31
C LEU A 5 -9.38 -8.38 1.15
N ARG A 6 -10.52 -9.08 1.22
CA ARG A 6 -11.64 -8.89 0.27
C ARG A 6 -12.26 -7.50 0.38
N GLU A 7 -12.43 -6.99 1.60
CA GLU A 7 -12.89 -5.61 1.82
C GLU A 7 -11.84 -4.60 1.34
N ALA A 8 -10.55 -4.86 1.56
CA ALA A 8 -9.45 -4.06 1.03
C ALA A 8 -9.43 -4.03 -0.50
N ALA A 9 -9.84 -5.13 -1.16
CA ALA A 9 -9.97 -5.20 -2.62
C ALA A 9 -11.18 -4.42 -3.17
N THR A 10 -12.11 -3.98 -2.31
CA THR A 10 -13.40 -3.41 -2.71
C THR A 10 -13.72 -2.11 -1.96
N ARG A 11 -14.59 -2.16 -0.94
CA ARG A 11 -15.14 -1.01 -0.23
C ARG A 11 -14.07 -0.21 0.53
N LEU A 12 -13.03 -0.88 1.02
CA LEU A 12 -11.99 -0.28 1.84
C LEU A 12 -10.70 0.02 1.09
N GLN A 13 -10.67 -0.09 -0.24
CA GLN A 13 -9.47 0.10 -1.06
C GLN A 13 -8.69 1.40 -0.82
N ASP A 14 -9.37 2.48 -0.39
CA ASP A 14 -8.76 3.79 -0.12
C ASP A 14 -8.38 3.99 1.37
N ARG A 15 -8.48 2.93 2.19
CA ARG A 15 -8.26 2.96 3.65
C ARG A 15 -7.12 2.07 4.12
N PHE A 16 -6.41 1.43 3.19
CA PHE A 16 -5.25 0.60 3.47
C PHE A 16 -3.96 1.29 3.01
N LEU A 17 -2.89 1.10 3.78
CA LEU A 17 -1.55 1.57 3.47
C LEU A 17 -0.60 0.37 3.52
N PHE A 18 0.37 0.35 2.61
CA PHE A 18 1.48 -0.60 2.66
C PHE A 18 2.41 -0.28 3.85
N GLY A 19 2.86 -1.34 4.52
CA GLY A 19 3.94 -1.32 5.50
C GLY A 19 4.51 -2.73 5.62
N SER A 20 5.80 -2.91 5.36
CA SER A 20 6.39 -4.25 5.32
C SER A 20 6.58 -4.87 6.70
N ASP A 21 6.75 -4.05 7.75
CA ASP A 21 7.28 -4.47 9.07
C ASP A 21 8.80 -4.79 9.06
N TYR A 22 9.58 -3.92 8.42
CA TYR A 22 11.04 -4.01 8.45
C TYR A 22 11.57 -3.65 9.86
N PRO A 23 12.55 -4.40 10.43
CA PRO A 23 13.43 -5.38 9.79
C PRO A 23 12.94 -6.83 9.78
N PHE A 24 11.80 -7.14 10.41
CA PHE A 24 11.33 -8.51 10.58
C PHE A 24 10.84 -9.14 9.26
N ILE A 25 10.19 -8.35 8.42
CA ILE A 25 9.78 -8.76 7.08
C ILE A 25 10.39 -7.78 6.07
N THR A 26 11.21 -8.31 5.16
CA THR A 26 11.83 -7.49 4.12
C THR A 26 10.78 -7.01 3.11
N PRO A 27 10.94 -5.81 2.54
CA PRO A 27 10.03 -5.32 1.50
C PRO A 27 9.90 -6.29 0.32
N GLN A 28 10.99 -6.91 -0.11
CA GLN A 28 11.01 -7.87 -1.21
C GLN A 28 10.19 -9.12 -0.88
N ARG A 29 10.30 -9.64 0.35
CA ARG A 29 9.51 -10.80 0.79
C ARG A 29 8.03 -10.44 0.85
N TRP A 30 7.68 -9.30 1.43
CA TRP A 30 6.29 -8.86 1.52
C TRP A 30 5.66 -8.70 0.14
N LEU A 31 6.36 -8.04 -0.79
CA LEU A 31 5.88 -7.82 -2.15
C LEU A 31 5.64 -9.14 -2.88
N LYS A 32 6.56 -10.10 -2.74
CA LYS A 32 6.39 -11.45 -3.31
C LYS A 32 5.13 -12.14 -2.77
N ASP A 33 4.88 -12.06 -1.47
CA ASP A 33 3.69 -12.66 -0.85
C ASP A 33 2.40 -11.90 -1.25
N PHE A 34 2.47 -10.59 -1.47
CA PHE A 34 1.34 -9.81 -1.98
C PHE A 34 1.02 -10.10 -3.46
N ASP A 35 2.02 -10.43 -4.27
CA ASP A 35 1.85 -10.83 -5.68
C ASP A 35 1.13 -12.16 -5.87
N THR A 36 1.09 -13.02 -4.85
CA THR A 36 0.29 -14.25 -4.92
C THR A 36 -1.21 -14.02 -4.72
N LEU A 37 -1.64 -12.80 -4.35
CA LEU A 37 -3.05 -12.45 -4.16
C LEU A 37 -3.66 -11.96 -5.48
N ASP A 38 -4.39 -12.84 -6.16
CA ASP A 38 -4.93 -12.66 -7.51
C ASP A 38 -6.20 -11.80 -7.61
N TYR A 39 -6.90 -11.59 -6.50
CA TYR A 39 -8.17 -10.88 -6.46
C TYR A 39 -8.06 -9.35 -6.34
N PHE A 40 -6.85 -8.80 -6.27
CA PHE A 40 -6.62 -7.37 -6.30
C PHE A 40 -6.44 -6.89 -7.74
N LYS A 41 -7.35 -6.03 -8.19
CA LYS A 41 -7.19 -5.34 -9.48
C LYS A 41 -5.95 -4.43 -9.47
N PRO A 42 -5.26 -4.23 -10.61
CA PRO A 42 -4.04 -3.43 -10.68
C PRO A 42 -4.16 -2.05 -10.02
N GLU A 43 -5.29 -1.36 -10.23
CA GLU A 43 -5.55 -0.04 -9.66
C GLU A 43 -5.67 -0.06 -8.14
N VAL A 44 -6.18 -1.15 -7.55
CA VAL A 44 -6.26 -1.31 -6.09
C VAL A 44 -4.88 -1.62 -5.51
N ARG A 45 -4.05 -2.38 -6.24
CA ARG A 45 -2.66 -2.64 -5.83
C ARG A 45 -1.86 -1.34 -5.74
N GLU A 46 -1.98 -0.46 -6.75
CA GLU A 46 -1.34 0.87 -6.70
C GLU A 46 -1.81 1.73 -5.52
N LYS A 47 -3.12 1.69 -5.22
CA LYS A 47 -3.68 2.40 -4.06
C LYS A 47 -3.03 1.98 -2.75
N ILE A 48 -2.99 0.66 -2.51
CA ILE A 48 -2.43 0.09 -1.29
C ILE A 48 -0.93 0.36 -1.21
N LEU A 49 -0.19 0.15 -2.30
CA LEU A 49 1.27 0.28 -2.31
C LEU A 49 1.74 1.72 -2.11
N TRP A 50 1.08 2.72 -2.70
CA TRP A 50 1.59 4.10 -2.62
C TRP A 50 0.55 5.22 -2.76
N ARG A 51 -0.51 5.12 -3.59
CA ARG A 51 -1.40 6.29 -3.82
C ARG A 51 -2.13 6.73 -2.55
N ASN A 52 -2.55 5.79 -1.71
CA ASN A 52 -3.23 6.13 -0.46
C ASN A 52 -2.28 6.86 0.50
N ALA A 53 -1.03 6.42 0.58
CA ALA A 53 0.01 7.06 1.39
C ALA A 53 0.32 8.46 0.86
N GLN A 54 0.48 8.60 -0.46
CA GLN A 54 0.71 9.89 -1.11
C GLN A 54 -0.41 10.88 -0.80
N LYS A 55 -1.68 10.47 -0.94
CA LYS A 55 -2.84 11.31 -0.63
C LYS A 55 -2.88 11.70 0.85
N LEU A 56 -2.62 10.75 1.74
CA LEU A 56 -2.64 10.98 3.19
C LEU A 56 -1.52 11.95 3.63
N LEU A 57 -0.33 11.79 3.05
CA LEU A 57 0.87 12.53 3.45
C LEU A 57 1.05 13.84 2.70
N ALA A 58 0.25 14.14 1.68
CA ALA A 58 0.37 15.35 0.85
C ALA A 58 0.41 16.65 1.66
N HIS A 59 -0.27 16.70 2.80
CA HIS A 59 -0.34 17.88 3.68
C HIS A 59 0.59 17.79 4.90
N THR A 60 1.52 16.85 4.90
CA THR A 60 2.53 16.70 5.95
C THR A 60 3.85 17.31 5.50
N ALA A 61 4.76 17.55 6.46
CA ALA A 61 6.11 18.02 6.15
C ALA A 61 6.83 17.15 5.10
N VAL A 62 6.58 15.83 5.11
CA VAL A 62 7.14 14.88 4.13
C VAL A 62 6.59 15.10 2.73
N GLY A 63 5.31 15.44 2.58
CA GLY A 63 4.69 15.68 1.28
C GLY A 63 5.14 16.97 0.59
N GLN A 64 5.73 17.90 1.35
CA GLN A 64 6.27 19.16 0.84
C GLN A 64 7.78 19.09 0.54
N MET A 65 8.43 17.94 0.79
CA MET A 65 9.84 17.75 0.47
C MET A 65 10.02 17.64 -1.05
N THR A 66 10.71 18.61 -1.64
CA THR A 66 11.21 18.51 -3.01
C THR A 66 12.54 17.75 -2.99
N PHE A 67 12.56 16.54 -3.54
CA PHE A 67 13.81 15.83 -3.79
C PHE A 67 14.39 16.37 -5.10
N SER A 68 15.49 17.13 -5.03
CA SER A 68 16.28 17.46 -6.22
C SER A 68 16.93 16.18 -6.74
N SER A 69 16.71 15.91 -8.03
CA SER A 69 17.35 14.82 -8.78
C SER A 69 18.85 14.96 -8.88
#